data_AF-I0IM33-F1
#
_entry.id   AF-I0IM33-F1
#
_cell.length_a   1.000
_cell.length_b   1.000
_cell.length_c   1.000
_cell.angle_alpha   90.00
_cell.angle_beta   90.00
_cell.angle_gamma   90.00
#
_symmetry.space_group_name_H-M   'P 1'
#
loop_
_entity.id
_entity.type
_entity.pdbx_description
1 polymer ?
#
loop_
_entity_poly.entity_id
_entity_poly.type
_entity_poly.pdbx_seq_one_letter_code
_entity_poly.pdbx_strand_id
1 'polypeptide(L)'
;MDKVMLDEMTAIGSVGVMIGTVILALFTAWLAFTTRKMARATVKLTKQENQQHVDNVRPVCVLEPNDNVKGKDVFHTEIGEKNHTRGVDMHKSSSCTIIFLKCSIRNKGLGPALGLRLITRIIDKHKEFDQIIPSGVIQVGEAWSMIGPQVGTREQRVIPIEIKFGDNYTDTDYTSFRSGLWEIFLEYQDIFGNVYHTKYMKAGNDFFSGCFKGIRPKLGEPPRMPERQEYGSFELGHQI
;
A
#
# COMPACT_ATOMS: atom_id res chain seq x y z
N MET A 1 76.05 9.56 49.45
CA MET A 1 74.81 9.07 50.09
C MET A 1 73.57 9.48 49.29
N ASP A 2 73.70 10.37 48.30
CA ASP A 2 72.54 10.96 47.60
C ASP A 2 71.92 10.11 46.47
N LYS A 3 72.63 9.09 45.96
CA LYS A 3 72.07 8.22 44.89
C LYS A 3 71.01 7.24 45.38
N VAL A 4 71.15 6.72 46.60
CA VAL A 4 70.22 5.73 47.15
C VAL A 4 68.88 6.37 47.52
N MET A 5 68.89 7.63 47.98
CA MET A 5 67.66 8.34 48.33
C MET A 5 66.86 8.79 47.10
N LEU A 6 67.53 9.05 45.97
CA LEU A 6 66.88 9.45 44.71
C LEU A 6 66.17 8.26 44.01
N ASP A 7 66.71 7.05 44.14
CA ASP A 7 66.12 5.82 43.60
C ASP A 7 64.86 5.38 44.38
N GLU A 8 64.80 5.63 45.69
CA GLU A 8 63.61 5.33 46.49
C GLU A 8 62.46 6.33 46.25
N MET A 9 62.75 7.62 46.06
CA MET A 9 61.71 8.62 45.74
C MET A 9 61.14 8.44 44.33
N THR A 10 61.93 7.97 43.37
CA THR A 10 61.46 7.68 42.00
C THR A 10 60.61 6.41 41.94
N ALA A 11 60.90 5.39 42.76
CA ALA A 11 60.08 4.19 42.89
C ALA A 11 58.66 4.51 43.42
N ILE A 12 58.54 5.33 44.46
CA ILE A 12 57.24 5.73 45.03
C ILE A 12 56.41 6.55 44.02
N GLY A 13 57.06 7.42 43.24
CA GLY A 13 56.41 8.18 42.17
C GLY A 13 55.82 7.27 41.08
N SER A 14 56.52 6.21 40.70
CA SER A 14 56.08 5.28 39.63
C SER A 14 54.84 4.45 40.01
N VAL A 15 54.71 4.06 41.29
CA VAL A 15 53.55 3.30 41.77
C VAL A 15 52.27 4.16 41.74
N GLY A 16 52.40 5.45 42.09
CA GLY A 16 51.28 6.40 42.02
C GLY A 16 50.76 6.59 40.60
N VAL A 17 51.66 6.69 39.61
CA VAL A 17 51.29 6.81 38.19
C VAL A 17 50.59 5.55 37.68
N MET A 18 51.07 4.35 38.07
CA MET A 18 50.42 3.10 37.67
C MET A 18 48.99 2.97 38.20
N ILE A 19 48.76 3.30 39.48
CA ILE A 19 47.42 3.26 40.08
C ILE A 19 46.48 4.25 39.39
N GLY A 20 46.95 5.47 39.13
CA GLY A 20 46.17 6.48 38.40
C GLY A 20 45.79 6.02 36.99
N THR A 21 46.71 5.36 36.29
CA THR A 21 46.48 4.84 34.93
C THR A 21 45.44 3.72 34.90
N VAL A 22 45.47 2.80 35.89
CA VAL A 22 44.48 1.72 36.00
C VAL A 22 43.09 2.28 36.29
N ILE A 23 42.95 3.25 37.20
CA ILE A 23 41.67 3.88 37.51
C ILE A 23 41.11 4.59 36.26
N LEU A 24 41.96 5.33 35.54
CA LEU A 24 41.57 6.02 34.31
C LEU A 24 41.13 5.02 33.22
N ALA A 25 41.83 3.90 33.08
CA ALA A 25 41.47 2.84 32.14
C ALA A 25 40.11 2.20 32.48
N LEU A 26 39.85 1.93 33.77
CA LEU A 26 38.55 1.41 34.23
C LEU A 26 37.41 2.41 33.98
N PHE A 27 37.64 3.69 34.27
CA PHE A 27 36.65 4.74 34.02
C PHE A 27 36.37 4.88 32.52
N THR A 28 37.41 4.84 31.68
CA THR A 28 37.28 4.90 30.22
C THR A 28 36.52 3.67 29.68
N ALA A 29 36.81 2.48 30.20
CA ALA A 29 36.09 1.26 29.82
C ALA A 29 34.60 1.33 30.20
N TRP A 30 34.29 1.89 31.37
CA TRP A 30 32.91 2.10 31.81
C TRP A 30 32.17 3.11 30.93
N LEU A 31 32.81 4.25 30.59
CA LEU A 31 32.25 5.21 29.64
C LEU A 31 32.02 4.60 28.26
N ALA A 32 32.98 3.84 27.73
CA ALA A 32 32.82 3.16 26.44
C ALA A 32 31.63 2.19 26.46
N PHE A 33 31.42 1.49 27.57
CA PHE A 33 30.26 0.60 27.74
C PHE A 33 28.94 1.36 27.77
N THR A 34 28.85 2.47 28.51
CA THR A 34 27.63 3.29 28.57
C THR A 34 27.33 3.96 27.23
N THR A 35 28.34 4.49 26.53
CA THR A 35 28.19 5.04 25.17
C THR A 35 27.70 3.98 24.20
N ARG A 36 28.22 2.74 24.27
CA ARG A 36 27.72 1.63 23.42
C ARG A 36 26.25 1.30 23.68
N LYS A 37 25.82 1.36 24.94
CA LYS A 37 24.41 1.16 25.33
C LYS A 37 23.53 2.29 24.81
N MET A 38 23.95 3.55 24.94
CA MET A 38 23.25 4.72 24.41
C MET A 38 23.15 4.67 22.88
N ALA A 39 24.24 4.39 22.17
CA ALA A 39 24.24 4.28 20.72
C ALA A 39 23.24 3.23 20.21
N ARG A 40 23.15 2.07 20.88
CA ARG A 40 22.15 1.04 20.57
C ARG A 40 20.72 1.53 20.81
N ALA A 41 20.49 2.30 21.88
CA ALA A 41 19.19 2.89 22.17
C ALA A 41 18.81 3.95 21.12
N THR A 42 19.74 4.83 20.74
CA THR A 42 19.54 5.81 19.67
C THR A 42 19.19 5.15 18.35
N VAL A 43 19.91 4.09 17.95
CA VAL A 43 19.58 3.34 16.72
C VAL A 43 18.16 2.77 16.76
N LYS A 44 17.69 2.29 17.92
CA LYS A 44 16.30 1.81 18.06
C LYS A 44 15.30 2.95 17.94
N LEU A 45 15.55 4.09 18.60
CA LEU A 45 14.70 5.27 18.53
C LEU A 45 14.62 5.81 17.11
N THR A 46 15.75 5.98 16.43
CA THR A 46 15.78 6.42 15.02
C THR A 46 15.05 5.46 14.10
N LYS A 47 15.13 4.13 14.35
CA LYS A 47 14.34 3.16 13.58
C LYS A 47 12.84 3.31 13.82
N GLN A 48 12.43 3.53 15.06
CA GLN A 48 11.02 3.74 15.41
C GLN A 48 10.48 5.06 14.84
N GLU A 49 11.24 6.14 14.96
CA GLU A 49 10.92 7.44 14.38
C GLU A 49 10.79 7.35 12.85
N ASN A 50 11.75 6.70 12.18
CA ASN A 50 11.66 6.47 10.74
C ASN A 50 10.44 5.64 10.35
N GLN A 51 10.09 4.60 11.12
CA GLN A 51 8.86 3.83 10.88
C GLN A 51 7.61 4.69 11.05
N GLN A 52 7.55 5.51 12.10
CA GLN A 52 6.44 6.44 12.31
C GLN A 52 6.32 7.45 11.17
N HIS A 53 7.43 8.00 10.67
CA HIS A 53 7.41 8.89 9.51
C HIS A 53 6.89 8.19 8.25
N VAL A 54 7.28 6.94 8.01
CA VAL A 54 6.77 6.17 6.86
C VAL A 54 5.27 5.90 7.02
N ASP A 55 4.83 5.50 8.21
CA ASP A 55 3.42 5.20 8.48
C ASP A 55 2.52 6.45 8.41
N ASN A 56 3.06 7.61 8.79
CA ASN A 56 2.38 8.92 8.68
C ASN A 56 2.19 9.39 7.23
N VAL A 57 2.85 8.77 6.25
CA VAL A 57 2.74 9.12 4.82
C VAL A 57 2.14 7.94 4.04
N ARG A 58 1.34 7.10 4.71
CA ARG A 58 0.69 5.96 4.07
C ARG A 58 -0.43 6.41 3.12
N PRO A 59 -0.37 6.09 1.82
CA PRO A 59 -1.50 6.28 0.92
C PRO A 59 -2.62 5.29 1.22
N VAL A 60 -3.86 5.68 0.93
CA VAL A 60 -5.03 4.81 1.03
C VAL A 60 -5.98 5.15 -0.12
N CYS A 61 -5.83 4.45 -1.25
CA CYS A 61 -6.74 4.63 -2.38
C CYS A 61 -8.01 3.82 -2.18
N VAL A 62 -9.16 4.47 -2.33
CA VAL A 62 -10.48 3.84 -2.19
C VAL A 62 -11.35 4.07 -3.43
N LEU A 63 -12.13 3.06 -3.82
CA LEU A 63 -13.27 3.18 -4.71
C LEU A 63 -14.43 3.82 -3.95
N GLU A 64 -14.80 5.04 -4.33
CA GLU A 64 -16.00 5.72 -3.89
C GLU A 64 -17.08 5.60 -4.96
N PRO A 65 -18.29 5.13 -4.62
CA PRO A 65 -19.36 5.13 -5.59
C PRO A 65 -19.78 6.53 -5.97
N ASN A 66 -20.34 6.67 -7.16
CA ASN A 66 -20.90 7.94 -7.58
C ASN A 66 -22.22 8.19 -6.84
N ASP A 67 -22.31 9.30 -6.10
CA ASP A 67 -23.47 9.69 -5.27
C ASP A 67 -24.81 9.70 -6.03
N ASN A 68 -24.75 9.79 -7.36
CA ASN A 68 -25.93 9.76 -8.21
C ASN A 68 -26.55 8.35 -8.38
N VAL A 69 -25.87 7.28 -7.94
CA VAL A 69 -26.36 5.90 -8.02
C VAL A 69 -27.05 5.54 -6.70
N LYS A 70 -28.36 5.81 -6.60
CA LYS A 70 -29.20 5.38 -5.47
C LYS A 70 -29.60 3.91 -5.64
N GLY A 71 -29.09 3.01 -4.79
CA GLY A 71 -29.51 1.60 -4.75
C GLY A 71 -28.47 0.66 -4.13
N LYS A 72 -28.86 -0.60 -3.87
CA LYS A 72 -27.96 -1.67 -3.37
C LYS A 72 -26.86 -2.05 -4.37
N ASP A 73 -27.01 -1.71 -5.64
CA ASP A 73 -26.00 -1.92 -6.70
C ASP A 73 -25.13 -0.68 -6.88
N VAL A 74 -24.44 -0.33 -5.80
CA VAL A 74 -23.52 0.82 -5.68
C VAL A 74 -22.42 0.81 -6.77
N PHE A 75 -22.16 -0.36 -7.36
CA PHE A 75 -21.29 -0.55 -8.52
C PHE A 75 -22.12 -1.06 -9.70
N HIS A 76 -22.91 -0.17 -10.28
CA HIS A 76 -23.66 -0.48 -11.49
C HIS A 76 -22.68 -0.81 -12.62
N THR A 77 -22.63 -2.09 -13.00
CA THR A 77 -21.85 -2.57 -14.14
C THR A 77 -22.65 -2.31 -15.40
N GLU A 78 -22.31 -1.24 -16.12
CA GLU A 78 -22.81 -1.09 -17.49
C GLU A 78 -21.92 -1.87 -18.43
N ILE A 79 -22.55 -2.51 -19.41
CA ILE A 79 -21.87 -3.24 -20.46
C ILE A 79 -22.00 -2.39 -21.71
N GLY A 80 -20.86 -1.88 -22.17
CA GLY A 80 -20.76 -1.36 -23.52
C GLY A 80 -20.12 -2.42 -24.38
N GLU A 81 -20.88 -3.01 -25.30
CA GLU A 81 -20.28 -3.77 -26.39
C GLU A 81 -19.73 -2.74 -27.38
N LYS A 82 -18.42 -2.49 -27.37
CA LYS A 82 -17.77 -1.71 -28.43
C LYS A 82 -17.71 -2.60 -29.66
N ASN A 83 -18.80 -2.64 -30.43
CA ASN A 83 -18.75 -3.14 -31.80
C ASN A 83 -17.77 -2.26 -32.57
N HIS A 84 -16.58 -2.80 -32.85
CA HIS A 84 -15.59 -2.15 -33.68
C HIS A 84 -16.03 -2.27 -35.14
N THR A 85 -17.09 -1.55 -35.51
CA THR A 85 -17.58 -1.46 -36.89
C THR A 85 -17.48 -0.03 -37.36
N ARG A 86 -16.38 0.28 -38.05
CA ARG A 86 -16.39 0.85 -39.40
C ARG A 86 -14.97 1.12 -39.89
N GLY A 87 -14.49 0.23 -40.75
CA GLY A 87 -13.29 0.44 -41.54
C GLY A 87 -12.49 -0.84 -41.72
N VAL A 88 -12.91 -1.67 -42.68
CA VAL A 88 -12.07 -2.58 -43.48
C VAL A 88 -10.88 -3.19 -42.73
N ASP A 89 -11.10 -4.30 -42.02
CA ASP A 89 -10.27 -5.51 -42.14
C ASP A 89 -10.86 -6.63 -41.29
N MET A 90 -11.25 -7.72 -41.97
CA MET A 90 -12.01 -8.85 -41.44
C MET A 90 -11.11 -9.92 -40.81
N HIS A 91 -10.16 -9.51 -39.96
CA HIS A 91 -9.33 -10.45 -39.21
C HIS A 91 -9.81 -10.55 -37.76
N LYS A 92 -10.45 -11.68 -37.42
CA LYS A 92 -10.79 -12.14 -36.06
C LYS A 92 -11.13 -11.02 -35.07
N SER A 93 -12.36 -10.52 -35.15
CA SER A 93 -12.90 -9.61 -34.13
C SER A 93 -13.11 -10.38 -32.83
N SER A 94 -12.08 -10.43 -31.97
CA SER A 94 -12.23 -10.86 -30.58
C SER A 94 -13.22 -9.92 -29.90
N SER A 95 -14.37 -10.44 -29.47
CA SER A 95 -15.42 -9.70 -28.78
C SER A 95 -14.89 -9.19 -27.43
N CYS A 96 -14.52 -7.90 -27.38
CA CYS A 96 -14.07 -7.26 -26.15
C CYS A 96 -15.29 -6.74 -25.37
N THR A 97 -15.75 -7.48 -24.37
CA THR A 97 -16.72 -6.98 -23.40
C THR A 97 -16.01 -6.00 -22.45
N ILE A 98 -16.59 -4.83 -22.18
CA ILE A 98 -16.03 -3.84 -21.23
C ILE A 98 -16.99 -3.70 -20.05
N ILE A 99 -16.46 -3.73 -18.83
CA ILE A 99 -17.22 -3.58 -17.57
C ILE A 99 -16.97 -2.19 -16.99
N PHE A 100 -17.95 -1.30 -17.07
CA PHE A 100 -17.80 0.04 -16.50
C PHE A 100 -18.15 0.01 -15.01
N LEU A 101 -17.20 0.37 -14.13
CA LEU A 101 -17.52 0.62 -12.72
C LEU A 101 -17.78 2.11 -12.50
N LYS A 102 -19.02 2.44 -12.15
CA LYS A 102 -19.43 3.81 -11.82
C LYS A 102 -18.95 4.25 -10.45
N CYS A 103 -17.64 4.43 -10.32
CA CYS A 103 -16.99 4.89 -9.11
C CYS A 103 -15.92 5.93 -9.43
N SER A 104 -15.36 6.54 -8.40
CA SER A 104 -14.14 7.36 -8.44
C SER A 104 -13.09 6.76 -7.51
N ILE A 105 -11.81 6.88 -7.84
CA ILE A 105 -10.73 6.44 -6.96
C ILE A 105 -10.26 7.68 -6.22
N ARG A 106 -10.35 7.68 -4.89
CA ARG A 106 -9.86 8.79 -4.06
C ARG A 106 -8.77 8.31 -3.14
N ASN A 107 -7.70 9.10 -3.00
CA ASN A 107 -6.70 8.85 -1.98
C ASN A 107 -7.14 9.50 -0.66
N LYS A 108 -7.57 8.67 0.29
CA LYS A 108 -7.91 9.07 1.68
C LYS A 108 -6.75 8.88 2.66
N GLY A 109 -5.58 8.46 2.17
CA GLY A 109 -4.39 8.30 3.00
C GLY A 109 -3.76 9.66 3.36
N LEU A 110 -2.64 9.58 4.06
CA LEU A 110 -1.86 10.76 4.46
C LEU A 110 -0.68 11.03 3.52
N GLY A 111 -0.38 10.11 2.61
CA GLY A 111 0.66 10.28 1.60
C GLY A 111 0.16 10.10 0.16
N PRO A 112 0.96 10.55 -0.82
CA PRO A 112 0.63 10.40 -2.23
C PRO A 112 0.68 8.93 -2.66
N ALA A 113 -0.21 8.56 -3.58
CA ALA A 113 -0.26 7.23 -4.17
C ALA A 113 0.30 7.25 -5.59
N LEU A 114 1.06 6.20 -5.92
CA LEU A 114 1.76 6.00 -7.19
C LEU A 114 1.39 4.66 -7.81
N GLY A 115 1.53 4.55 -9.14
CA GLY A 115 1.48 3.27 -9.84
C GLY A 115 0.19 2.48 -9.60
N LEU A 116 -0.95 3.15 -9.72
CA LEU A 116 -2.24 2.53 -9.44
C LEU A 116 -2.53 1.40 -10.43
N ARG A 117 -2.89 0.25 -9.90
CA ARG A 117 -3.32 -0.94 -10.63
C ARG A 117 -4.61 -1.46 -10.05
N LEU A 118 -5.47 -1.93 -10.93
CA LEU A 118 -6.69 -2.59 -10.56
C LEU A 118 -6.57 -4.06 -10.90
N ILE A 119 -6.78 -4.90 -9.89
CA ILE A 119 -6.83 -6.34 -10.08
C ILE A 119 -8.24 -6.83 -9.79
N THR A 120 -8.86 -7.49 -10.75
CA THR A 120 -10.17 -8.11 -10.59
C THR A 120 -10.00 -9.63 -10.52
N ARG A 121 -10.74 -10.29 -9.63
CA ARG A 121 -10.73 -11.75 -9.47
C ARG A 121 -12.15 -12.28 -9.54
N ILE A 122 -12.37 -13.28 -10.39
CA ILE A 122 -13.62 -14.06 -10.43
C ILE A 122 -13.34 -15.34 -9.64
N ILE A 123 -13.85 -15.40 -8.42
CA ILE A 123 -13.53 -16.46 -7.46
C ILE A 123 -13.99 -17.81 -8.02
N ASP A 124 -15.23 -17.88 -8.49
CA ASP A 124 -15.87 -19.12 -8.96
C ASP A 124 -15.16 -19.77 -10.16
N LYS A 125 -14.39 -18.98 -10.91
CA LYS A 125 -13.68 -19.41 -12.12
C LYS A 125 -12.17 -19.51 -11.92
N HIS A 126 -11.67 -19.15 -10.73
CA HIS A 126 -10.25 -19.04 -10.46
C HIS A 126 -9.48 -18.17 -11.48
N LYS A 127 -10.10 -17.07 -11.94
CA LYS A 127 -9.49 -16.15 -12.91
C LYS A 127 -9.12 -14.83 -12.26
N GLU A 128 -7.99 -14.25 -12.69
CA GLU A 128 -7.47 -12.96 -12.24
C GLU A 128 -7.16 -12.08 -13.47
N PHE A 129 -7.45 -10.80 -13.34
CA PHE A 129 -7.29 -9.77 -14.36
C PHE A 129 -6.54 -8.60 -13.74
N ASP A 130 -5.57 -8.07 -14.47
CA ASP A 130 -4.76 -6.94 -14.03
C ASP A 130 -4.86 -5.83 -15.06
N GLN A 131 -5.25 -4.65 -14.62
CA GLN A 131 -5.34 -3.46 -15.43
C GLN A 131 -4.50 -2.35 -14.78
N ILE A 132 -3.50 -1.89 -15.52
CA ILE A 132 -2.73 -0.71 -15.12
C ILE A 132 -3.59 0.53 -15.38
N ILE A 133 -3.77 1.36 -14.36
CA ILE A 133 -4.49 2.63 -14.47
C ILE A 133 -3.43 3.73 -14.68
N PRO A 134 -3.45 4.45 -15.81
CA PRO A 134 -2.53 5.58 -16.01
C PRO A 134 -2.95 6.76 -15.12
N SER A 135 -2.54 6.71 -13.86
CA SER A 135 -2.96 7.68 -12.84
C SER A 135 -2.00 8.82 -12.57
N GLY A 136 -0.73 8.67 -12.94
CA GLY A 136 0.31 9.53 -12.39
C GLY A 136 0.35 9.43 -10.86
N VAL A 137 0.62 10.56 -10.20
CA VAL A 137 0.60 10.69 -8.73
C VAL A 137 -0.79 11.15 -8.29
N ILE A 138 -1.40 10.44 -7.35
CA ILE A 138 -2.67 10.85 -6.73
C ILE A 138 -2.37 11.46 -5.35
N GLN A 139 -2.54 12.76 -5.21
CA GLN A 139 -2.27 13.49 -3.96
C GLN A 139 -3.29 13.16 -2.87
N VAL A 140 -2.98 13.56 -1.63
CA VAL A 140 -3.87 13.38 -0.48
C VAL A 140 -5.18 14.13 -0.71
N GLY A 141 -6.31 13.44 -0.55
CA GLY A 141 -7.65 13.99 -0.80
C GLY A 141 -8.02 14.10 -2.28
N GLU A 142 -7.07 13.87 -3.18
CA GLU A 142 -7.32 13.93 -4.62
C GLU A 142 -8.10 12.69 -5.09
N ALA A 143 -9.04 12.94 -5.99
CA ALA A 143 -9.71 11.89 -6.73
C ALA A 143 -9.03 11.74 -8.08
N TRP A 144 -8.62 10.52 -8.42
CA TRP A 144 -8.25 10.19 -9.78
C TRP A 144 -9.45 10.42 -10.69
N SER A 145 -9.30 11.35 -11.62
CA SER A 145 -10.29 11.65 -12.64
C SER A 145 -9.69 11.28 -13.98
N MET A 146 -10.17 10.19 -14.57
CA MET A 146 -9.96 10.01 -16.01
C MET A 146 -10.77 11.11 -16.70
N ILE A 147 -10.11 11.95 -17.47
CA ILE A 147 -10.79 12.75 -18.50
C ILE A 147 -11.19 11.74 -19.58
N GLY A 148 -12.27 10.99 -19.32
CA GLY A 148 -12.89 10.15 -20.32
C GLY A 148 -13.55 11.02 -21.40
N PRO A 149 -13.81 10.49 -22.60
CA PRO A 149 -14.64 11.18 -23.58
C PRO A 149 -15.97 11.54 -22.91
N GLN A 150 -16.36 12.82 -22.97
CA GLN A 150 -17.64 13.29 -22.44
C GLN A 150 -18.77 12.55 -23.16
N VAL A 151 -19.26 11.46 -22.59
CA VAL A 151 -20.48 10.80 -23.07
C VAL A 151 -21.66 11.58 -22.49
N GLY A 152 -21.97 12.71 -23.13
CA GLY A 152 -23.11 13.57 -22.81
C GLY A 152 -22.81 14.78 -21.92
N THR A 153 -23.85 15.60 -21.70
CA THR A 153 -23.84 16.92 -21.02
C THR A 153 -23.70 16.88 -19.49
N ARG A 154 -23.38 15.72 -18.89
CA ARG A 154 -23.13 15.60 -17.45
C ARG A 154 -21.79 14.94 -17.21
N GLU A 155 -20.92 15.63 -16.49
CA GLU A 155 -19.61 15.15 -16.02
C GLU A 155 -19.79 13.96 -15.07
N GLN A 156 -20.10 12.78 -15.60
CA GLN A 156 -20.04 11.56 -14.82
C GLN A 156 -18.59 11.08 -14.80
N ARG A 157 -17.94 11.24 -13.65
CA ARG A 157 -16.68 10.55 -13.33
C ARG A 157 -16.98 9.06 -13.24
N VAL A 158 -16.74 8.36 -14.33
CA VAL A 158 -16.84 6.91 -14.42
C VAL A 158 -15.43 6.38 -14.61
N ILE A 159 -15.02 5.40 -13.81
CA ILE A 159 -13.79 4.65 -14.06
C ILE A 159 -14.15 3.53 -15.04
N PRO A 160 -13.75 3.64 -16.33
CA PRO A 160 -13.89 2.50 -17.21
C PRO A 160 -12.87 1.44 -16.77
N ILE A 161 -13.38 0.34 -16.22
CA ILE A 161 -12.57 -0.83 -15.95
C ILE A 161 -12.65 -1.70 -17.20
N GLU A 162 -11.71 -1.48 -18.11
CA GLU A 162 -11.63 -2.28 -19.32
C GLU A 162 -11.12 -3.68 -19.00
N ILE A 163 -12.03 -4.55 -18.57
CA ILE A 163 -11.77 -5.98 -18.49
C ILE A 163 -11.79 -6.53 -19.92
N LYS A 164 -10.64 -6.51 -20.60
CA LYS A 164 -10.55 -7.10 -21.94
C LYS A 164 -10.63 -8.62 -21.85
N PHE A 165 -11.80 -9.16 -22.15
CA PHE A 165 -11.98 -10.59 -22.33
C PHE A 165 -11.30 -11.00 -23.66
N GLY A 166 -10.05 -11.48 -23.58
CA GLY A 166 -9.33 -12.06 -24.72
C GLY A 166 -9.80 -13.48 -25.07
N ASP A 167 -9.10 -14.15 -25.98
CA ASP A 167 -9.48 -15.47 -26.55
C ASP A 167 -9.65 -16.62 -25.51
N ASN A 168 -9.21 -16.43 -24.25
CA ASN A 168 -9.38 -17.38 -23.15
C ASN A 168 -10.67 -17.17 -22.33
N TYR A 169 -11.60 -16.36 -22.83
CA TYR A 169 -12.82 -16.00 -22.12
C TYR A 169 -14.07 -16.40 -22.87
N THR A 170 -15.05 -16.86 -22.10
CA THR A 170 -16.37 -17.26 -22.60
C THR A 170 -17.44 -16.38 -21.97
N ASP A 171 -18.62 -16.28 -22.59
CA ASP A 171 -19.79 -15.61 -22.02
C ASP A 171 -20.16 -16.13 -20.62
N THR A 172 -19.75 -17.37 -20.30
CA THR A 172 -19.92 -17.95 -18.97
C THR A 172 -19.08 -17.26 -17.90
N ASP A 173 -17.92 -16.71 -18.24
CA ASP A 173 -17.09 -15.94 -17.31
C ASP A 173 -17.73 -14.58 -17.00
N TYR A 174 -18.34 -13.96 -18.01
CA TYR A 174 -19.07 -12.72 -17.87
C TYR A 174 -20.31 -12.88 -16.97
N THR A 175 -21.12 -13.89 -17.23
CA THR A 175 -22.27 -14.21 -16.35
C THR A 175 -21.81 -14.50 -14.92
N SER A 176 -20.68 -15.19 -14.75
CA SER A 176 -20.07 -15.41 -13.43
C SER A 176 -19.60 -14.12 -12.75
N PHE A 177 -19.14 -13.10 -13.48
CA PHE A 177 -18.86 -11.78 -12.88
C PHE A 177 -20.16 -11.10 -12.42
N ARG A 178 -21.21 -11.14 -13.26
CA ARG A 178 -22.49 -10.48 -12.95
C ARG A 178 -23.26 -11.13 -11.81
N SER A 179 -23.31 -12.45 -11.72
CA SER A 179 -24.07 -13.18 -10.68
C SER A 179 -23.19 -13.77 -9.58
N GLY A 180 -21.96 -14.16 -9.90
CA GLY A 180 -21.05 -14.87 -8.99
C GLY A 180 -20.24 -13.96 -8.08
N LEU A 181 -19.29 -14.59 -7.41
CA LEU A 181 -18.40 -13.96 -6.42
C LEU A 181 -17.16 -13.39 -7.09
N TRP A 182 -16.90 -12.10 -6.83
CA TRP A 182 -15.69 -11.43 -7.28
C TRP A 182 -15.05 -10.58 -6.19
N GLU A 183 -13.76 -10.35 -6.38
CA GLU A 183 -12.96 -9.44 -5.58
C GLU A 183 -12.29 -8.42 -6.50
N ILE A 184 -12.15 -7.19 -6.01
CA ILE A 184 -11.39 -6.14 -6.68
C ILE A 184 -10.31 -5.65 -5.70
N PHE A 185 -9.09 -5.53 -6.19
CA PHE A 185 -7.97 -4.95 -5.48
C PHE A 185 -7.54 -3.67 -6.20
N LEU A 186 -7.38 -2.60 -5.43
CA LEU A 186 -6.55 -1.47 -5.84
C LEU A 186 -5.16 -1.69 -5.28
N GLU A 187 -4.19 -1.93 -6.14
CA GLU A 187 -2.77 -1.99 -5.81
C GLU A 187 -2.14 -0.63 -6.11
N TYR A 188 -1.38 -0.07 -5.18
CA TYR A 188 -0.72 1.23 -5.33
C TYR A 188 0.54 1.28 -4.47
N GLN A 189 1.42 2.22 -4.76
CA GLN A 189 2.70 2.40 -4.08
C GLN A 189 2.75 3.75 -3.37
N ASP A 190 3.52 3.84 -2.28
CA ASP A 190 3.93 5.12 -1.72
C ASP A 190 5.22 5.63 -2.37
N ILE A 191 5.66 6.83 -1.97
CA ILE A 191 6.93 7.44 -2.41
C ILE A 191 8.19 6.68 -1.99
N PHE A 192 8.06 5.71 -1.07
CA PHE A 192 9.15 4.87 -0.60
C PHE A 192 9.17 3.50 -1.33
N GLY A 193 8.27 3.27 -2.29
CA GLY A 193 8.15 2.02 -3.04
C GLY A 193 7.47 0.89 -2.27
N ASN A 194 6.84 1.17 -1.13
CA ASN A 194 6.03 0.19 -0.42
C ASN A 194 4.72 -0.04 -1.18
N VAL A 195 4.36 -1.30 -1.38
CA VAL A 195 3.11 -1.68 -2.05
C VAL A 195 1.99 -1.83 -1.03
N TYR A 196 0.85 -1.22 -1.34
CA TYR A 196 -0.39 -1.25 -0.58
C TYR A 196 -1.53 -1.76 -1.45
N HIS A 197 -2.53 -2.33 -0.80
CA HIS A 197 -3.70 -2.92 -1.43
C HIS A 197 -4.95 -2.47 -0.69
N THR A 198 -5.99 -2.10 -1.44
CA THR A 198 -7.35 -1.94 -0.93
C THR A 198 -8.23 -3.02 -1.54
N LYS A 199 -8.91 -3.80 -0.70
CA LYS A 199 -9.73 -4.93 -1.14
C LYS A 199 -11.22 -4.59 -1.08
N TYR A 200 -11.90 -4.99 -2.14
CA TYR A 200 -13.35 -4.96 -2.27
C TYR A 200 -13.87 -6.34 -2.61
N MET A 201 -15.02 -6.68 -2.06
CA MET A 201 -15.69 -7.95 -2.33
C MET A 201 -17.16 -7.71 -2.61
N LYS A 202 -17.69 -8.44 -3.60
CA LYS A 202 -19.13 -8.49 -3.82
C LYS A 202 -19.86 -9.32 -2.76
N ALA A 203 -19.13 -10.20 -2.07
CA ALA A 203 -19.69 -11.15 -1.12
C ALA A 203 -20.04 -10.46 0.20
N GLY A 204 -21.34 -10.32 0.51
CA GLY A 204 -21.83 -9.87 1.81
C GLY A 204 -22.36 -8.43 1.84
N ASN A 205 -22.62 -7.92 3.05
CA ASN A 205 -23.12 -6.56 3.26
C ASN A 205 -22.00 -5.49 3.16
N ASP A 206 -20.73 -5.91 3.26
CA ASP A 206 -19.58 -5.01 3.31
C ASP A 206 -18.78 -5.06 2.00
N PHE A 207 -19.03 -4.08 1.13
CA PHE A 207 -18.32 -3.94 -0.13
C PHE A 207 -16.81 -3.72 0.06
N PHE A 208 -16.44 -2.99 1.11
CA PHE A 208 -15.05 -2.68 1.46
C PHE A 208 -14.54 -3.69 2.50
N SER A 209 -13.47 -4.42 2.16
CA SER A 209 -12.91 -5.46 3.03
C SER A 209 -11.64 -5.02 3.77
N GLY A 210 -11.13 -3.81 3.51
CA GLY A 210 -9.98 -3.23 4.20
C GLY A 210 -8.77 -2.92 3.32
N CYS A 211 -7.73 -2.38 3.97
CA CYS A 211 -6.47 -1.97 3.33
C CYS A 211 -5.27 -2.61 4.02
N PHE A 212 -4.32 -3.16 3.26
CA PHE A 212 -3.13 -3.83 3.81
C PHE A 212 -1.86 -3.50 3.02
N LYS A 213 -0.70 -3.69 3.65
CA LYS A 213 0.63 -3.50 3.07
C LYS A 213 1.22 -4.86 2.68
N GLY A 214 1.99 -4.91 1.60
CA GLY A 214 2.80 -6.07 1.23
C GLY A 214 2.26 -6.84 0.03
N ILE A 215 2.25 -8.17 0.12
CA ILE A 215 1.92 -9.05 -1.00
C ILE A 215 0.41 -9.34 -0.99
N ARG A 216 -0.23 -9.21 -2.16
CA ARG A 216 -1.63 -9.60 -2.35
C ARG A 216 -1.81 -11.09 -2.02
N PRO A 217 -2.85 -11.49 -1.26
CA PRO A 217 -3.17 -12.89 -1.03
C PRO A 217 -3.34 -13.65 -2.34
N LYS A 218 -2.97 -14.93 -2.40
CA LYS A 218 -3.25 -15.76 -3.57
C LYS A 218 -4.76 -15.98 -3.70
N LEU A 219 -5.22 -16.25 -4.92
CA LEU A 219 -6.62 -16.54 -5.19
C LEU A 219 -7.06 -17.77 -4.38
N GLY A 220 -8.13 -17.63 -3.59
CA GLY A 220 -8.63 -18.70 -2.72
C GLY A 220 -7.94 -18.81 -1.35
N GLU A 221 -6.84 -18.08 -1.11
CA GLU A 221 -6.32 -17.94 0.24
C GLU A 221 -7.06 -16.80 0.96
N PRO A 222 -7.48 -16.98 2.23
CA PRO A 222 -7.97 -15.86 3.01
C PRO A 222 -6.89 -14.78 3.09
N PRO A 223 -7.25 -13.49 3.17
CA PRO A 223 -6.26 -12.46 3.40
C PRO A 223 -5.49 -12.83 4.66
N ARG A 224 -4.18 -13.00 4.53
CA ARG A 224 -3.30 -13.01 5.69
C ARG A 224 -3.42 -11.63 6.28
N MET A 225 -4.33 -11.49 7.27
CA MET A 225 -4.37 -10.29 8.07
C MET A 225 -2.94 -10.09 8.55
N PRO A 226 -2.32 -8.92 8.29
CA PRO A 226 -1.04 -8.64 8.92
C PRO A 226 -1.23 -8.93 10.40
N GLU A 227 -0.34 -9.75 10.96
CA GLU A 227 -0.31 -10.08 12.38
C GLU A 227 -0.62 -8.79 13.12
N ARG A 228 -1.78 -8.78 13.82
CA ARG A 228 -2.52 -7.61 14.24
C ARG A 228 -1.57 -6.60 14.90
N GLN A 229 -0.95 -5.73 14.11
CA GLN A 229 -0.45 -4.48 14.61
C GLN A 229 -1.73 -3.78 15.03
N GLU A 230 -1.82 -3.42 16.30
CA GLU A 230 -2.95 -2.65 16.83
C GLU A 230 -2.99 -1.31 16.07
N TYR A 231 -3.59 -1.34 14.88
CA TYR A 231 -4.00 -0.14 14.18
C TYR A 231 -5.13 0.40 15.04
N GLY A 232 -4.86 1.52 15.72
CA GLY A 232 -5.91 2.31 16.34
C GLY A 232 -7.06 2.42 15.35
N SER A 233 -8.24 2.03 15.79
CA SER A 233 -9.47 2.02 14.99
C SER A 233 -9.56 3.34 14.23
N PHE A 234 -9.29 3.30 12.93
CA PHE A 234 -9.68 4.36 12.03
C PHE A 234 -11.21 4.26 11.96
N GLU A 235 -11.89 4.96 12.86
CA GLU A 235 -13.27 5.31 12.65
C GLU A 235 -13.28 6.16 11.38
N LEU A 236 -13.58 5.53 10.24
CA LEU A 236 -14.18 6.23 9.12
C LEU A 236 -15.48 6.79 9.68
N GLY A 237 -15.39 8.03 10.18
CA GLY A 237 -16.52 8.75 10.72
C GLY A 237 -17.68 8.59 9.74
N HIS A 238 -18.75 7.95 10.22
CA HIS A 238 -20.03 7.93 9.55
C HIS A 238 -20.53 9.39 9.52
N GLN A 239 -20.05 10.16 8.57
CA GLN A 239 -20.78 11.30 8.03
C GLN A 239 -21.32 10.85 6.67
N ILE A 240 -22.45 10.14 6.74
CA ILE A 240 -23.44 10.05 5.66
C ILE A 240 -24.62 10.90 6.13
#